data_AF-A0A384J7C7-F1
#
_entry.id   AF-A0A384J7C7-F1
#
_cell.length_a   1.000
_cell.length_b   1.000
_cell.length_c   1.000
_cell.angle_alpha   90.00
_cell.angle_beta   90.00
_cell.angle_gamma   90.00
#
_symmetry.space_group_name_H-M   'P 1'
#
loop_
_entity.id
_entity.type
_entity.pdbx_description
1 polymer ?
#
loop_
_entity_poly.entity_id
_entity_poly.type
_entity_poly.pdbx_seq_one_letter_code
_entity_poly.pdbx_strand_id
1 'polypeptide(L)'
;MSAQKTAIISVYDKKGLLDLAKGLIKQNVRLLASGGTSKMIRESGFPVEDVSAITHAPEMLGGRVKTLHPSVHAGILARDLASDEKDLAEQNIDKVDYVICNLYPFKETINKINVTIPEAVEDIDIGGVTLIRAAAKNHTRVTILTDPGDYPEFLEELEKGDVTERSRKLYALKAFEHTADYDASISDYFRKQYAGEGVQQLALRYGANPHQKPAQAYVSEGPMPFKVLCGSPGYVNLLDALNAWPLVKELKAALGHPAAASFKHVSPAGAAIGVPLTADERKVYMVDDIAGLENSPLAQAYARARGADRMSSFGDMIALSDIVDVPTAKIISREVSDGVIAPGFEDAALEILRKKKGGKYLVLQMDPDFTPPTQETRTVYGINLSQRRNDIVISPKSFSSIITPKESAPLSDSAVRDLTVATIALKYTQSNSVCYALNGQVIGLGAGQQSRIHCTRLAGDKADNWWLRFHPRVLGIKFKTGTKRPDKSNAIDLLVSGELPKSGPEREGYEGFFDEVPAEFTEQEREEWMSKLTQVAVSSDAFFPFIDNVYRAARSGVKYIAAPSGSQNDSYVFETAEKLDITFVEQSIRLFHH
;
A
#
# COMPACT_ATOMS: atom_id res chain seq x y z
N MET A 1 -14.00 -20.81 55.92
CA MET A 1 -13.44 -19.49 55.58
C MET A 1 -12.90 -19.60 54.17
N SER A 2 -13.20 -18.67 53.27
CA SER A 2 -12.59 -18.69 51.93
C SER A 2 -11.07 -18.61 52.08
N ALA A 3 -10.32 -19.36 51.27
CA ALA A 3 -8.87 -19.26 51.23
C ALA A 3 -8.46 -17.79 50.97
N GLN A 4 -7.36 -17.35 51.60
CA GLN A 4 -6.84 -16.01 51.39
C GLN A 4 -6.38 -15.87 49.93
N LYS A 5 -6.91 -14.88 49.20
CA LYS A 5 -6.50 -14.64 47.81
C LYS A 5 -5.09 -14.09 47.76
N THR A 6 -4.36 -14.36 46.67
CA THR A 6 -2.96 -13.93 46.50
C THR A 6 -2.78 -13.03 45.28
N ALA A 7 -2.03 -11.93 45.47
CA ALA A 7 -1.64 -11.00 44.41
C ALA A 7 -0.11 -11.02 44.20
N ILE A 8 0.32 -11.18 42.95
CA ILE A 8 1.71 -10.95 42.53
C ILE A 8 1.81 -9.56 41.90
N ILE A 9 2.69 -8.72 42.44
CA ILE A 9 2.88 -7.33 42.00
C ILE A 9 4.34 -7.14 41.53
N SER A 10 4.52 -6.87 40.24
CA SER A 10 5.83 -6.61 39.63
C SER A 10 5.72 -5.49 38.61
N VAL A 11 5.89 -4.25 39.07
CA VAL A 11 5.64 -3.05 38.25
C VAL A 11 6.88 -2.16 38.13
N TYR A 12 7.17 -1.76 36.90
CA TYR A 12 8.10 -0.68 36.59
C TYR A 12 7.48 0.68 36.92
N ASP A 13 6.32 1.02 36.32
CA ASP A 13 5.55 2.22 36.67
C ASP A 13 4.80 1.98 37.99
N LYS A 14 5.14 2.79 38.99
CA LYS A 14 4.64 2.68 40.37
C LYS A 14 3.50 3.64 40.66
N LYS A 15 2.97 4.34 39.65
CA LYS A 15 1.79 5.20 39.79
C LYS A 15 0.62 4.43 40.41
N GLY A 16 -0.01 4.99 41.45
CA GLY A 16 -1.15 4.37 42.13
C GLY A 16 -0.86 3.08 42.92
N LEU A 17 0.41 2.64 42.99
CA LEU A 17 0.78 1.36 43.61
C LEU A 17 0.38 1.27 45.08
N LEU A 18 0.52 2.35 45.85
CA LEU A 18 0.21 2.35 47.28
C LEU A 18 -1.29 2.28 47.56
N ASP A 19 -2.09 2.95 46.73
CA ASP A 19 -3.55 2.89 46.81
C ASP A 19 -4.07 1.49 46.44
N LEU A 20 -3.49 0.89 45.40
CA LEU A 20 -3.73 -0.50 45.02
C LEU A 20 -3.38 -1.47 46.17
N ALA A 21 -2.18 -1.35 46.74
CA ALA A 21 -1.73 -2.21 47.84
C ALA A 21 -2.67 -2.09 49.05
N LYS A 22 -3.04 -0.87 49.44
CA LYS A 22 -3.99 -0.59 50.52
C LYS A 22 -5.36 -1.22 50.25
N GLY A 23 -5.88 -1.09 49.03
CA GLY A 23 -7.16 -1.66 48.62
C GLY A 23 -7.17 -3.19 48.65
N LEU A 24 -6.12 -3.83 48.14
CA LEU A 24 -5.94 -5.29 48.19
C LEU A 24 -5.87 -5.81 49.63
N ILE A 25 -5.10 -5.14 50.50
CA ILE A 25 -4.98 -5.51 51.91
C ILE A 25 -6.32 -5.39 52.64
N LYS A 26 -7.10 -4.32 52.36
CA LYS A 26 -8.46 -4.14 52.92
C LYS A 26 -9.38 -5.32 52.59
N GLN A 27 -9.16 -5.98 51.45
CA GLN A 27 -9.90 -7.16 50.99
C GLN A 27 -9.24 -8.49 51.39
N ASN A 28 -8.33 -8.46 52.37
CA ASN A 28 -7.61 -9.62 52.88
C ASN A 28 -6.81 -10.38 51.80
N VAL A 29 -6.23 -9.66 50.83
CA VAL A 29 -5.36 -10.25 49.79
C VAL A 29 -3.90 -10.27 50.26
N ARG A 30 -3.24 -11.43 50.15
CA ARG A 30 -1.80 -11.60 50.40
C ARG A 30 -1.00 -10.97 49.26
N LEU A 31 -0.01 -10.14 49.58
CA LEU A 31 0.81 -9.44 48.60
C LEU A 31 2.20 -10.09 48.46
N LEU A 32 2.53 -10.52 47.24
CA LEU A 32 3.86 -10.97 46.83
C LEU A 32 4.44 -9.97 45.82
N ALA A 33 5.63 -9.44 46.08
CA ALA A 33 6.27 -8.49 45.17
C ALA A 33 7.77 -8.79 45.01
N SER A 34 8.43 -8.14 44.05
CA SER A 34 9.89 -8.30 43.85
C SER A 34 10.60 -6.96 43.75
N GLY A 35 11.89 -6.94 44.12
CA GLY A 35 12.80 -5.81 43.94
C GLY A 35 12.24 -4.47 44.44
N GLY A 36 12.32 -3.46 43.58
CA GLY A 36 11.87 -2.10 43.90
C GLY A 36 10.37 -1.97 44.23
N THR A 37 9.51 -2.86 43.71
CA THR A 37 8.08 -2.87 44.05
C THR A 37 7.87 -3.29 45.50
N SER A 38 8.51 -4.38 45.93
CA SER A 38 8.44 -4.86 47.32
C SER A 38 8.98 -3.83 48.30
N LYS A 39 10.13 -3.23 47.98
CA LYS A 39 10.76 -2.17 48.79
C LYS A 39 9.80 -1.01 49.03
N MET A 40 9.16 -0.48 47.98
CA MET A 40 8.26 0.68 48.08
C MET A 40 7.02 0.40 48.94
N ILE A 41 6.40 -0.77 48.78
CA ILE A 41 5.22 -1.16 49.57
C ILE A 41 5.59 -1.32 51.05
N ARG A 42 6.72 -1.99 51.33
CA ARG A 42 7.22 -2.24 52.69
C ARG A 42 7.61 -0.96 53.42
N GLU A 43 8.34 -0.06 52.76
CA GLU A 43 8.75 1.24 53.32
C GLU A 43 7.54 2.16 53.62
N SER A 44 6.41 1.93 52.94
CA SER A 44 5.15 2.63 53.19
C SER A 44 4.31 2.01 54.33
N GLY A 45 4.85 0.99 55.03
CA GLY A 45 4.21 0.35 56.19
C GLY A 45 3.18 -0.72 55.86
N PHE A 46 3.07 -1.14 54.60
CA PHE A 46 2.15 -2.20 54.18
C PHE A 46 2.81 -3.59 54.24
N PRO A 47 2.09 -4.64 54.68
CA PRO A 47 2.58 -6.00 54.63
C PRO A 47 2.78 -6.47 53.19
N VAL A 48 3.98 -6.95 52.88
CA VAL A 48 4.34 -7.52 51.59
C VAL A 48 5.48 -8.53 51.76
N GLU A 49 5.32 -9.68 51.11
CA GLU A 49 6.32 -10.73 51.03
C GLU A 49 7.09 -10.64 49.71
N ASP A 50 8.35 -11.05 49.72
CA ASP A 50 9.11 -11.18 48.48
C ASP A 50 8.69 -12.44 47.73
N VAL A 51 8.72 -12.44 46.38
CA VAL A 51 8.42 -13.63 45.56
C VAL A 51 9.29 -14.85 45.93
N SER A 52 10.47 -14.62 46.51
CA SER A 52 11.34 -15.66 47.09
C SER A 52 10.67 -16.46 48.21
N ALA A 53 9.65 -15.91 48.88
CA ALA A 53 8.89 -16.60 49.92
C ALA A 53 8.12 -17.83 49.40
N ILE A 54 7.66 -17.81 48.14
CA ILE A 54 6.94 -18.94 47.52
C ILE A 54 7.80 -19.79 46.58
N THR A 55 8.93 -19.24 46.11
CA THR A 55 9.84 -19.97 45.22
C THR A 55 10.97 -20.67 45.96
N HIS A 56 11.31 -20.19 47.17
CA HIS A 56 12.50 -20.58 47.92
C HIS A 56 13.82 -20.44 47.12
N ALA A 57 13.79 -19.66 46.04
CA ALA A 57 14.93 -19.38 45.18
C ALA A 57 15.37 -17.91 45.35
N PRO A 58 16.69 -17.64 45.37
CA PRO A 58 17.18 -16.27 45.35
C PRO A 58 16.96 -15.64 43.97
N GLU A 59 17.00 -14.31 43.93
CA GLU A 59 17.13 -13.57 42.68
C GLU A 59 18.49 -13.86 42.03
N MET A 60 18.48 -14.23 40.74
CA MET A 60 19.68 -14.61 40.00
C MET A 60 19.96 -13.67 38.83
N LEU A 61 21.23 -13.62 38.41
CA LEU A 61 21.70 -12.91 37.22
C LEU A 61 21.32 -11.41 37.20
N GLY A 62 21.50 -10.72 38.32
CA GLY A 62 21.21 -9.29 38.42
C GLY A 62 19.72 -8.93 38.29
N GLY A 63 18.83 -9.88 38.62
CA GLY A 63 17.37 -9.66 38.60
C GLY A 63 16.65 -10.15 37.36
N ARG A 64 17.39 -10.69 36.39
CA ARG A 64 16.83 -11.29 35.17
C ARG A 64 15.99 -12.53 35.45
N VAL A 65 16.34 -13.31 36.47
CA VAL A 65 15.62 -14.54 36.84
C VAL A 65 15.18 -14.43 38.30
N LYS A 66 13.91 -14.06 38.48
CA LYS A 66 13.27 -13.91 39.80
C LYS A 66 11.86 -14.48 39.88
N THR A 67 11.08 -14.38 38.80
CA THR A 67 9.69 -14.85 38.74
C THR A 67 9.49 -16.07 37.84
N LEU A 68 10.51 -16.45 37.06
CA LEU A 68 10.50 -17.62 36.17
C LEU A 68 10.67 -18.91 36.96
N HIS A 69 9.67 -19.26 37.78
CA HIS A 69 9.68 -20.42 38.65
C HIS A 69 8.34 -21.17 38.59
N PRO A 70 8.32 -22.52 38.67
CA PRO A 70 7.07 -23.29 38.70
C PRO A 70 6.09 -22.83 39.78
N SER A 71 6.54 -22.53 41.01
CA SER A 71 5.65 -22.03 42.08
C SER A 71 4.89 -20.75 41.71
N VAL A 72 5.46 -19.90 40.85
CA VAL A 72 4.79 -18.69 40.36
C VAL A 72 3.81 -19.05 39.24
N HIS A 73 4.30 -19.73 38.20
CA HIS A 73 3.51 -19.95 37.00
C HIS A 73 2.45 -21.04 37.16
N ALA A 74 2.68 -22.07 37.99
CA ALA A 74 1.64 -23.05 38.34
C ALA A 74 0.52 -22.40 39.15
N GLY A 75 0.84 -21.53 40.11
CA GLY A 75 -0.17 -20.76 40.85
C GLY A 75 -1.02 -19.86 39.95
N ILE A 76 -0.43 -19.29 38.88
CA ILE A 76 -1.15 -18.48 37.88
C ILE A 76 -1.94 -19.37 36.90
N LEU A 77 -1.37 -20.46 36.40
CA LEU A 77 -1.94 -21.23 35.28
C LEU A 77 -2.88 -22.36 35.71
N ALA A 78 -2.84 -22.77 36.98
CA ALA A 78 -3.72 -23.82 37.47
C ALA A 78 -5.20 -23.43 37.27
N ARG A 79 -5.98 -24.40 36.83
CA ARG A 79 -7.43 -24.27 36.61
C ARG A 79 -8.17 -24.81 37.83
N ASP A 80 -9.48 -24.59 37.88
CA ASP A 80 -10.35 -25.17 38.90
C ASP A 80 -10.74 -26.61 38.50
N LEU A 81 -9.73 -27.47 38.35
CA LEU A 81 -9.85 -28.89 38.01
C LEU A 81 -9.21 -29.75 39.11
N ALA A 82 -9.83 -30.89 39.42
CA ALA A 82 -9.31 -31.80 40.46
C ALA A 82 -7.87 -32.28 40.21
N SER A 83 -7.46 -32.43 38.94
CA SER A 83 -6.08 -32.76 38.57
C SER A 83 -5.11 -31.64 38.94
N ASP A 84 -5.44 -30.40 38.59
CA ASP A 84 -4.58 -29.24 38.83
C ASP A 84 -4.49 -28.96 40.34
N GLU A 85 -5.59 -29.11 41.09
CA GLU A 85 -5.58 -29.00 42.57
C GLU A 85 -4.69 -30.05 43.24
N LYS A 86 -4.72 -31.28 42.71
CA LYS A 86 -3.85 -32.36 43.20
C LYS A 86 -2.38 -32.02 42.97
N ASP A 87 -2.03 -31.59 41.76
CA ASP A 87 -0.66 -31.21 41.42
C ASP A 87 -0.17 -30.04 42.30
N LEU A 88 -1.01 -29.02 42.51
CA LEU A 88 -0.69 -27.89 43.41
C LEU A 88 -0.46 -28.36 44.85
N ALA A 89 -1.34 -29.22 45.37
CA ALA A 89 -1.22 -29.74 46.73
C ALA A 89 0.04 -30.59 46.93
N GLU A 90 0.37 -31.46 45.97
CA GLU A 90 1.59 -32.30 46.01
C GLU A 90 2.87 -31.47 46.00
N GLN A 91 2.84 -30.29 45.36
CA GLN A 91 3.99 -29.39 45.27
C GLN A 91 3.96 -28.25 46.31
N ASN A 92 2.93 -28.19 47.16
CA ASN A 92 2.69 -27.09 48.12
C ASN A 92 2.65 -25.70 47.46
N ILE A 93 1.96 -25.58 46.33
CA ILE A 93 1.84 -24.33 45.57
C ILE A 93 0.45 -23.73 45.75
N ASP A 94 0.40 -22.48 46.22
CA ASP A 94 -0.85 -21.71 46.32
C ASP A 94 -1.28 -21.14 44.96
N LYS A 95 -2.59 -20.99 44.78
CA LYS A 95 -3.14 -20.25 43.63
C LYS A 95 -2.85 -18.76 43.73
N VAL A 96 -2.66 -18.14 42.57
CA VAL A 96 -2.52 -16.69 42.40
C VAL A 96 -3.79 -16.16 41.73
N ASP A 97 -4.45 -15.20 42.35
CA ASP A 97 -5.74 -14.65 41.89
C ASP A 97 -5.55 -13.35 41.09
N TYR A 98 -4.56 -12.56 41.49
CA TYR A 98 -4.28 -11.26 40.89
C TYR A 98 -2.82 -11.18 40.44
N VAL A 99 -2.60 -10.71 39.21
CA VAL A 99 -1.27 -10.37 38.71
C VAL A 99 -1.30 -8.92 38.28
N ILE A 100 -0.45 -8.10 38.88
CA ILE A 100 -0.30 -6.69 38.56
C ILE A 100 1.11 -6.50 38.04
N CYS A 101 1.23 -6.28 36.74
CA CYS A 101 2.53 -6.24 36.08
C CYS A 101 2.52 -5.28 34.89
N ASN A 102 3.44 -4.32 34.90
CA ASN A 102 3.76 -3.48 33.76
C ASN A 102 5.27 -3.57 33.50
N LEU A 103 5.64 -3.47 32.22
CA LEU A 103 6.97 -3.84 31.73
C LEU A 103 7.97 -2.69 31.87
N TYR A 104 9.27 -3.02 31.79
CA TYR A 104 10.31 -2.03 31.55
C TYR A 104 10.00 -1.17 30.31
N PRO A 105 10.36 0.12 30.31
CA PRO A 105 9.90 1.05 29.29
C PRO A 105 10.82 0.97 28.06
N PHE A 106 10.85 -0.18 27.38
CA PHE A 106 11.74 -0.42 26.24
C PHE A 106 11.66 0.68 25.17
N LYS A 107 10.43 1.14 24.86
CA LYS A 107 10.18 2.29 23.97
C LYS A 107 10.87 3.57 24.43
N GLU A 108 10.85 3.87 25.73
CA GLU A 108 11.55 5.04 26.28
C GLU A 108 13.06 4.86 26.20
N THR A 109 13.56 3.65 26.48
CA THR A 109 14.98 3.33 26.41
C THR A 109 15.54 3.47 25.00
N ILE A 110 14.88 2.93 23.97
CA ILE A 110 15.36 3.06 22.59
C ILE A 110 15.22 4.49 22.03
N ASN A 111 14.46 5.36 22.70
CA ASN A 111 14.34 6.78 22.37
C ASN A 111 15.36 7.67 23.09
N LYS A 112 16.18 7.11 24.02
CA LYS A 112 17.28 7.84 24.64
C LYS A 112 18.33 8.19 23.59
N ILE A 113 18.89 9.41 23.70
CA ILE A 113 19.98 9.85 22.83
C ILE A 113 21.19 8.92 23.06
N ASN A 114 21.76 8.39 21.98
CA ASN A 114 22.94 7.50 21.99
C ASN A 114 22.78 6.19 22.77
N VAL A 115 21.55 5.67 22.89
CA VAL A 115 21.35 4.31 23.43
C VAL A 115 22.14 3.28 22.64
N THR A 116 22.88 2.43 23.35
CA THR A 116 23.63 1.34 22.76
C THR A 116 22.78 0.08 22.67
N ILE A 117 23.14 -0.84 21.77
CA ILE A 117 22.47 -2.15 21.65
C ILE A 117 22.49 -2.91 22.99
N PRO A 118 23.62 -3.03 23.71
CA PRO A 118 23.63 -3.70 25.01
C PRO A 118 22.68 -3.07 26.04
N GLU A 119 22.61 -1.73 26.10
CA GLU A 119 21.66 -1.04 26.99
C GLU A 119 20.21 -1.32 26.61
N ALA A 120 19.87 -1.30 25.32
CA ALA A 120 18.53 -1.66 24.87
C ALA A 120 18.19 -3.12 25.18
N VAL A 121 19.14 -4.04 24.98
CA VAL A 121 18.98 -5.47 25.26
C VAL A 121 18.76 -5.76 26.75
N GLU A 122 19.41 -5.01 27.66
CA GLU A 122 19.20 -5.16 29.11
C GLU A 122 17.77 -4.84 29.53
N ASP A 123 17.13 -3.88 28.87
CA ASP A 123 15.77 -3.43 29.17
C ASP A 123 14.66 -4.28 28.52
N ILE A 124 15.02 -5.42 27.88
CA ILE A 124 14.06 -6.40 27.38
C ILE A 124 13.55 -7.26 28.54
N ASP A 125 12.27 -7.10 28.87
CA ASP A 125 11.63 -7.82 29.97
C ASP A 125 11.21 -9.24 29.57
N ILE A 126 11.77 -10.24 30.24
CA ILE A 126 11.39 -11.66 30.06
C ILE A 126 10.36 -12.08 31.12
N GLY A 127 10.63 -11.75 32.38
CA GLY A 127 9.82 -12.20 33.52
C GLY A 127 8.44 -11.57 33.54
N GLY A 128 8.36 -10.26 33.33
CA GLY A 128 7.12 -9.49 33.26
C GLY A 128 6.24 -9.95 32.10
N VAL A 129 6.80 -10.09 30.90
CA VAL A 129 6.06 -10.60 29.72
C VAL A 129 5.46 -11.98 30.00
N THR A 130 6.24 -12.88 30.63
CA THR A 130 5.76 -14.22 30.97
C THR A 130 4.65 -14.19 32.01
N LEU A 131 4.76 -13.34 33.05
CA LEU A 131 3.70 -13.14 34.05
C LEU A 131 2.40 -12.65 33.40
N ILE A 132 2.49 -11.61 32.56
CA ILE A 132 1.35 -11.01 31.87
C ILE A 132 0.65 -12.05 30.99
N ARG A 133 1.40 -12.76 30.13
CA ARG A 133 0.83 -13.76 29.22
C ARG A 133 0.23 -14.95 29.96
N ALA A 134 0.85 -15.41 31.04
CA ALA A 134 0.33 -16.51 31.84
C ALA A 134 -1.00 -16.14 32.51
N ALA A 135 -1.09 -14.94 33.11
CA ALA A 135 -2.29 -14.44 33.76
C ALA A 135 -3.42 -14.18 32.74
N ALA A 136 -3.10 -13.54 31.61
CA ALA A 136 -4.06 -13.28 30.53
C ALA A 136 -4.58 -14.58 29.89
N LYS A 137 -3.73 -15.61 29.75
CA LYS A 137 -4.17 -16.94 29.27
C LYS A 137 -5.19 -17.56 30.21
N ASN A 138 -5.02 -17.41 31.52
CA ASN A 138 -5.91 -17.99 32.54
C ASN A 138 -6.95 -17.01 33.09
N HIS A 139 -7.41 -16.06 32.26
CA HIS A 139 -8.34 -14.99 32.66
C HIS A 139 -9.74 -15.47 33.09
N THR A 140 -10.05 -16.76 32.90
CA THR A 140 -11.26 -17.36 33.48
C THR A 140 -11.23 -17.28 35.00
N ARG A 141 -10.04 -17.40 35.61
CA ARG A 141 -9.80 -17.33 37.06
C ARG A 141 -8.97 -16.12 37.49
N VAL A 142 -7.85 -15.85 36.80
CA VAL A 142 -6.87 -14.82 37.20
C VAL A 142 -7.27 -13.45 36.66
N THR A 143 -7.13 -12.41 37.48
CA THR A 143 -7.24 -11.02 37.01
C THR A 143 -5.83 -10.46 36.77
N ILE A 144 -5.56 -10.04 35.55
CA ILE A 144 -4.32 -9.36 35.15
C ILE A 144 -4.57 -7.85 35.11
N LEU A 145 -3.64 -7.02 35.58
CA LEU A 145 -3.66 -5.56 35.38
C LEU A 145 -2.30 -5.11 34.87
N THR A 146 -2.28 -4.48 33.70
CA THR A 146 -1.05 -3.98 33.08
C THR A 146 -0.94 -2.45 33.03
N ASP A 147 -2.00 -1.74 33.41
CA ASP A 147 -2.07 -0.29 33.35
C ASP A 147 -2.56 0.27 34.70
N PRO A 148 -1.80 1.18 35.33
CA PRO A 148 -2.24 1.88 36.54
C PRO A 148 -3.58 2.60 36.44
N GLY A 149 -4.01 2.97 35.23
CA GLY A 149 -5.33 3.56 34.98
C GLY A 149 -6.50 2.64 35.36
N ASP A 150 -6.29 1.32 35.37
CA ASP A 150 -7.35 0.34 35.66
C ASP A 150 -7.50 0.07 37.17
N TYR A 151 -6.55 0.51 38.01
CA TYR A 151 -6.56 0.19 39.44
C TYR A 151 -7.81 0.66 40.18
N PRO A 152 -8.36 1.89 39.95
CA PRO A 152 -9.55 2.34 40.65
C PRO A 152 -10.78 1.48 40.36
N GLU A 153 -11.07 1.19 39.09
CA GLU A 153 -12.23 0.37 38.69
C GLU A 153 -12.09 -1.07 39.21
N PHE A 154 -10.89 -1.64 39.12
CA PHE A 154 -10.59 -2.95 39.71
C PHE A 154 -10.88 -3.01 41.21
N LEU A 155 -10.43 -2.00 41.98
CA LEU A 155 -10.68 -1.93 43.42
C LEU A 155 -12.17 -1.77 43.72
N GLU A 156 -12.91 -0.97 42.93
CA GLU A 156 -14.35 -0.83 43.09
C GLU A 156 -15.11 -2.15 42.87
N GLU A 157 -14.74 -2.94 41.86
CA GLU A 157 -15.30 -4.27 41.66
C GLU A 157 -14.95 -5.21 42.81
N LEU A 158 -13.69 -5.19 43.26
CA LEU A 158 -13.23 -6.02 44.36
C LEU A 158 -13.97 -5.71 45.67
N GLU A 159 -14.23 -4.43 45.96
CA GLU A 159 -15.03 -4.02 47.12
C GLU A 159 -16.49 -4.48 47.05
N LYS A 160 -17.03 -4.70 45.84
CA LYS A 160 -18.40 -5.22 45.63
C LYS A 160 -18.47 -6.75 45.69
N GLY A 161 -17.34 -7.46 45.75
CA GLY A 161 -17.27 -8.89 46.04
C GLY A 161 -16.23 -9.63 45.20
N ASP A 162 -16.25 -9.48 43.88
CA ASP A 162 -15.24 -10.03 43.00
C ASP A 162 -15.18 -9.29 41.67
N VAL A 163 -14.08 -9.47 40.94
CA VAL A 163 -13.91 -8.93 39.58
C VAL A 163 -14.85 -9.67 38.64
N THR A 164 -15.51 -8.94 37.74
CA THR A 164 -16.45 -9.56 36.80
C THR A 164 -15.71 -10.35 35.71
N GLU A 165 -16.37 -11.39 35.15
CA GLU A 165 -15.82 -12.12 33.99
C GLU A 165 -15.57 -11.18 32.80
N ARG A 166 -16.45 -10.19 32.60
CA ARG A 166 -16.29 -9.16 31.56
C ARG A 166 -15.00 -8.38 31.78
N SER A 167 -14.73 -7.91 32.98
CA SER A 167 -13.54 -7.13 33.30
C SER A 167 -12.28 -7.98 33.14
N ARG A 168 -12.28 -9.24 33.61
CA ARG A 168 -11.14 -10.16 33.35
C ARG A 168 -10.87 -10.38 31.87
N LYS A 169 -11.90 -10.55 31.02
CA LYS A 169 -11.74 -10.66 29.56
C LYS A 169 -11.14 -9.41 28.94
N LEU A 170 -11.59 -8.22 29.36
CA LEU A 170 -11.06 -6.95 28.86
C LEU A 170 -9.62 -6.70 29.31
N TYR A 171 -9.29 -7.01 30.56
CA TYR A 171 -7.92 -6.90 31.03
C TYR A 171 -6.99 -7.91 30.35
N ALA A 172 -7.46 -9.13 30.06
CA ALA A 172 -6.69 -10.11 29.30
C ALA A 172 -6.43 -9.65 27.86
N LEU A 173 -7.42 -9.04 27.21
CA LEU A 173 -7.24 -8.39 25.91
C LEU A 173 -6.16 -7.30 25.99
N LYS A 174 -6.29 -6.37 26.94
CA LYS A 174 -5.32 -5.28 27.16
C LYS A 174 -3.91 -5.81 27.43
N ALA A 175 -3.80 -6.90 28.19
CA ALA A 175 -2.54 -7.58 28.49
C ALA A 175 -1.88 -8.17 27.24
N PHE A 176 -2.64 -8.86 26.37
CA PHE A 176 -2.08 -9.40 25.13
C PHE A 176 -1.71 -8.29 24.14
N GLU A 177 -2.53 -7.25 23.99
CA GLU A 177 -2.20 -6.05 23.20
C GLU A 177 -0.93 -5.37 23.70
N HIS A 178 -0.76 -5.24 25.03
CA HIS A 178 0.45 -4.68 25.62
C HIS A 178 1.70 -5.50 25.27
N THR A 179 1.65 -6.83 25.37
CA THR A 179 2.79 -7.67 24.99
C THR A 179 3.04 -7.72 23.48
N ALA A 180 2.00 -7.63 22.65
CA ALA A 180 2.13 -7.57 21.20
C ALA A 180 2.81 -6.27 20.75
N ASP A 181 2.40 -5.12 21.31
CA ASP A 181 3.03 -3.81 21.07
C ASP A 181 4.48 -3.76 21.57
N TYR A 182 4.77 -4.41 22.70
CA TYR A 182 6.12 -4.53 23.25
C TYR A 182 7.06 -5.29 22.29
N ASP A 183 6.67 -6.48 21.85
CA ASP A 183 7.47 -7.29 20.92
C ASP A 183 7.54 -6.65 19.51
N ALA A 184 6.49 -5.94 19.07
CA ALA A 184 6.53 -5.15 17.85
C ALA A 184 7.61 -4.05 17.91
N SER A 185 7.79 -3.43 19.08
CA SER A 185 8.82 -2.41 19.29
C SER A 185 10.23 -3.00 19.31
N ILE A 186 10.40 -4.16 19.96
CA ILE A 186 11.68 -4.90 19.97
C ILE A 186 12.06 -5.33 18.55
N SER A 187 11.12 -5.94 17.82
CA SER A 187 11.37 -6.41 16.46
C SER A 187 11.63 -5.26 15.48
N ASP A 188 10.93 -4.12 15.59
CA ASP A 188 11.23 -2.92 14.80
C ASP A 188 12.64 -2.36 15.11
N TYR A 189 13.02 -2.29 16.39
CA TYR A 189 14.36 -1.88 16.80
C TYR A 189 15.44 -2.78 16.18
N PHE A 190 15.34 -4.10 16.37
CA PHE A 190 16.34 -5.03 15.82
C PHE A 190 16.34 -5.08 14.30
N ARG A 191 15.20 -4.89 13.65
CA ARG A 191 15.16 -4.79 12.19
C ARG A 191 15.95 -3.59 11.69
N LYS A 192 15.85 -2.45 12.37
CA LYS A 192 16.66 -1.26 12.04
C LYS A 192 18.15 -1.48 12.32
N GLN A 193 18.51 -2.19 13.39
CA GLN A 193 19.92 -2.43 13.76
C GLN A 193 20.60 -3.51 12.93
N TYR A 194 19.91 -4.62 12.65
CA TYR A 194 20.51 -5.84 12.09
C TYR A 194 20.06 -6.14 10.66
N ALA A 195 18.95 -5.57 10.21
CA ALA A 195 18.38 -5.78 8.88
C ALA A 195 17.99 -4.46 8.19
N GLY A 196 18.72 -3.39 8.51
CA GLY A 196 18.60 -2.08 7.88
C GLY A 196 19.14 -2.08 6.44
N GLU A 197 19.29 -0.87 5.88
CA GLU A 197 19.92 -0.66 4.56
C GLU A 197 19.29 -1.46 3.40
N GLY A 198 18.00 -1.76 3.50
CA GLY A 198 17.24 -2.47 2.47
C GLY A 198 17.27 -3.99 2.58
N VAL A 199 17.80 -4.58 3.67
CA VAL A 199 17.70 -6.03 3.89
C VAL A 199 16.27 -6.44 4.24
N GLN A 200 15.71 -5.90 5.33
CA GLN A 200 14.28 -6.03 5.67
C GLN A 200 13.64 -4.68 6.03
N GLN A 201 14.45 -3.63 6.16
CA GLN A 201 14.02 -2.29 6.52
C GLN A 201 14.77 -1.26 5.67
N LEU A 202 14.04 -0.23 5.24
CA LEU A 202 14.59 0.90 4.52
C LEU A 202 14.08 2.19 5.16
N ALA A 203 15.00 3.00 5.67
CA ALA A 203 14.68 4.33 6.17
C ALA A 203 14.29 5.26 5.00
N LEU A 204 13.22 6.03 5.18
CA LEU A 204 12.73 7.00 4.19
C LEU A 204 12.93 8.42 4.73
N ARG A 205 13.19 9.36 3.82
CA ARG A 205 13.46 10.76 4.20
C ARG A 205 12.30 11.41 4.98
N TYR A 206 11.07 11.08 4.63
CA TYR A 206 9.80 11.50 5.24
C TYR A 206 8.67 10.64 4.64
N GLY A 207 7.45 10.77 5.19
CA GLY A 207 6.23 10.10 4.74
C GLY A 207 5.66 10.70 3.46
N ALA A 208 4.34 10.86 3.36
CA ALA A 208 3.73 11.47 2.18
C ALA A 208 4.18 12.93 1.98
N ASN A 209 4.46 13.66 3.07
CA ASN A 209 4.89 15.06 3.05
C ASN A 209 6.16 15.29 3.90
N PRO A 210 6.97 16.33 3.60
CA PRO A 210 8.25 16.59 4.27
C PRO A 210 8.22 16.71 5.80
N HIS A 211 7.11 17.15 6.39
CA HIS A 211 6.96 17.30 7.84
C HIS A 211 6.63 15.98 8.56
N GLN A 212 6.21 14.95 7.82
CA GLN A 212 5.83 13.64 8.38
C GLN A 212 7.09 12.78 8.55
N LYS A 213 7.76 12.92 9.69
CA LYS A 213 8.96 12.17 10.05
C LYS A 213 8.81 11.53 11.44
N PRO A 214 9.44 10.36 11.69
CA PRO A 214 10.20 9.53 10.75
C PRO A 214 9.30 8.77 9.76
N ALA A 215 9.90 8.12 8.76
CA ALA A 215 9.22 7.21 7.85
C ALA A 215 10.14 6.03 7.45
N GLN A 216 9.54 4.88 7.17
CA GLN A 216 10.26 3.68 6.74
C GLN A 216 9.38 2.77 5.87
N ALA A 217 10.02 1.88 5.11
CA ALA A 217 9.40 0.71 4.51
C ALA A 217 10.04 -0.55 5.12
N TYR A 218 9.27 -1.61 5.35
CA TYR A 218 9.80 -2.86 5.90
C TYR A 218 8.96 -4.09 5.52
N VAL A 219 9.55 -5.28 5.66
CA VAL A 219 8.87 -6.59 5.59
C VAL A 219 9.14 -7.39 6.87
N SER A 220 8.12 -8.05 7.43
CA SER A 220 8.21 -8.89 8.66
C SER A 220 8.94 -10.20 8.45
N GLU A 221 8.93 -10.72 7.24
CA GLU A 221 9.48 -12.02 6.89
C GLU A 221 10.24 -11.92 5.57
N GLY A 222 11.35 -12.67 5.46
CA GLY A 222 12.17 -12.68 4.26
C GLY A 222 12.87 -11.34 3.96
N PRO A 223 13.70 -11.27 2.91
CA PRO A 223 14.32 -10.03 2.48
C PRO A 223 13.31 -9.10 1.79
N MET A 224 13.64 -7.82 1.70
CA MET A 224 12.93 -6.88 0.84
C MET A 224 12.87 -7.43 -0.59
N PRO A 225 11.70 -7.36 -1.25
CA PRO A 225 11.56 -7.93 -2.59
C PRO A 225 12.16 -7.05 -3.69
N PHE A 226 12.84 -5.95 -3.33
CA PHE A 226 13.54 -5.11 -4.28
C PHE A 226 14.89 -4.62 -3.75
N LYS A 227 15.80 -4.31 -4.66
CA LYS A 227 17.10 -3.69 -4.40
C LYS A 227 17.15 -2.28 -4.97
N VAL A 228 17.81 -1.37 -4.26
CA VAL A 228 18.10 -0.01 -4.75
C VAL A 228 19.45 -0.04 -5.47
N LEU A 229 19.45 0.12 -6.80
CA LEU A 229 20.68 0.09 -7.61
C LEU A 229 21.30 1.48 -7.81
N CYS A 230 20.50 2.53 -7.67
CA CYS A 230 20.88 3.93 -7.81
C CYS A 230 19.83 4.83 -7.16
N GLY A 231 20.24 5.99 -6.64
CA GLY A 231 19.35 6.94 -5.96
C GLY A 231 18.85 6.43 -4.61
N SER A 232 17.77 7.03 -4.10
CA SER A 232 17.14 6.67 -2.83
C SER A 232 15.63 6.88 -2.93
N PRO A 233 14.79 5.87 -2.67
CA PRO A 233 13.35 6.02 -2.82
C PRO A 233 12.74 6.90 -1.71
N GLY A 234 11.76 7.72 -2.08
CA GLY A 234 10.84 8.36 -1.14
C GLY A 234 9.58 7.50 -0.90
N TYR A 235 8.76 7.90 0.09
CA TYR A 235 7.50 7.23 0.41
C TYR A 235 6.55 7.14 -0.80
N VAL A 236 6.32 8.27 -1.48
CA VAL A 236 5.47 8.32 -2.67
C VAL A 236 6.07 7.52 -3.83
N ASN A 237 7.40 7.48 -3.98
CA ASN A 237 8.02 6.65 -5.03
C ASN A 237 7.72 5.16 -4.80
N LEU A 238 7.70 4.70 -3.55
CA LEU A 238 7.33 3.32 -3.24
C LEU A 238 5.83 3.08 -3.44
N LEU A 239 4.95 4.03 -3.12
CA LEU A 239 3.53 3.90 -3.44
C LEU A 239 3.30 3.75 -4.95
N ASP A 240 3.97 4.56 -5.76
CA ASP A 240 3.90 4.44 -7.21
C ASP A 240 4.50 3.12 -7.69
N ALA A 241 5.75 2.81 -7.31
CA ALA A 241 6.46 1.63 -7.79
C ALA A 241 5.76 0.32 -7.42
N LEU A 242 5.19 0.21 -6.22
CA LEU A 242 4.54 -1.01 -5.73
C LEU A 242 3.12 -1.19 -6.25
N ASN A 243 2.50 -0.16 -6.86
CA ASN A 243 1.29 -0.32 -7.67
C ASN A 243 1.61 -0.52 -9.16
N ALA A 244 2.67 0.11 -9.67
CA ALA A 244 3.09 0.02 -11.05
C ALA A 244 3.67 -1.35 -11.41
N TRP A 245 4.46 -1.94 -10.49
CA TRP A 245 5.05 -3.27 -10.68
C TRP A 245 4.02 -4.37 -10.93
N PRO A 246 3.03 -4.61 -10.05
CA PRO A 246 2.05 -5.66 -10.29
C PRO A 246 1.21 -5.41 -11.55
N LEU A 247 0.94 -4.15 -11.93
CA LEU A 247 0.30 -3.82 -13.21
C LEU A 247 1.07 -4.44 -14.40
N VAL A 248 2.37 -4.14 -14.53
CA VAL A 248 3.15 -4.64 -15.67
C VAL A 248 3.41 -6.14 -15.59
N LYS A 249 3.52 -6.70 -14.38
CA LYS A 249 3.61 -8.15 -14.16
C LYS A 249 2.35 -8.86 -14.66
N GLU A 250 1.17 -8.32 -14.35
CA GLU A 250 -0.11 -8.89 -14.78
C GLU A 250 -0.35 -8.70 -16.28
N LEU A 251 -0.01 -7.55 -16.88
CA LEU A 251 -0.09 -7.35 -18.33
C LEU A 251 0.77 -8.37 -19.08
N LYS A 252 2.02 -8.57 -18.65
CA LYS A 252 2.92 -9.56 -19.24
C LYS A 252 2.38 -10.97 -19.09
N ALA A 253 1.90 -11.34 -17.90
CA ALA A 253 1.33 -12.66 -17.67
C ALA A 253 0.06 -12.91 -18.51
N ALA A 254 -0.79 -11.89 -18.68
CA ALA A 254 -2.06 -12.02 -19.39
C ALA A 254 -1.90 -12.05 -20.92
N LEU A 255 -0.94 -11.29 -21.46
CA LEU A 255 -0.83 -11.05 -22.91
C LEU A 255 0.46 -11.59 -23.54
N GLY A 256 1.45 -12.03 -22.75
CA GLY A 256 2.70 -12.60 -23.27
C GLY A 256 3.63 -11.59 -23.95
N HIS A 257 3.40 -10.29 -23.77
CA HIS A 257 4.22 -9.22 -24.31
C HIS A 257 4.98 -8.48 -23.20
N PRO A 258 6.18 -7.94 -23.46
CA PRO A 258 6.80 -6.95 -22.58
C PRO A 258 5.84 -5.77 -22.38
N ALA A 259 5.74 -5.31 -21.14
CA ALA A 259 4.78 -4.32 -20.68
C ALA A 259 5.48 -3.20 -19.92
N ALA A 260 4.90 -2.01 -19.99
CA ALA A 260 5.40 -0.83 -19.31
C ALA A 260 4.25 0.00 -18.74
N ALA A 261 4.51 0.71 -17.66
CA ALA A 261 3.60 1.69 -17.09
C ALA A 261 4.34 2.96 -16.65
N SER A 262 3.69 4.10 -16.84
CA SER A 262 4.08 5.41 -16.35
C SER A 262 3.13 5.79 -15.21
N PHE A 263 3.61 5.85 -13.97
CA PHE A 263 2.80 6.18 -12.80
C PHE A 263 3.05 7.60 -12.30
N LYS A 264 1.98 8.22 -11.82
CA LYS A 264 2.02 9.49 -11.12
C LYS A 264 0.91 9.52 -10.07
N HIS A 265 1.25 9.85 -8.82
CA HIS A 265 0.28 9.98 -7.73
C HIS A 265 -0.60 8.72 -7.56
N VAL A 266 0.04 7.55 -7.58
CA VAL A 266 -0.55 6.23 -7.31
C VAL A 266 -1.62 5.85 -8.34
N SER A 267 -1.47 6.32 -9.59
CA SER A 267 -2.29 5.90 -10.72
C SER A 267 -1.47 5.93 -12.01
N PRO A 268 -1.77 5.05 -12.98
CA PRO A 268 -1.10 5.06 -14.26
C PRO A 268 -1.51 6.31 -15.06
N ALA A 269 -0.55 7.17 -15.40
CA ALA A 269 -0.69 8.16 -16.47
C ALA A 269 -0.85 7.46 -17.84
N GLY A 270 -0.25 6.27 -17.96
CA GLY A 270 -0.52 5.33 -19.04
C GLY A 270 0.15 3.99 -18.80
N ALA A 271 -0.35 2.96 -19.48
CA ALA A 271 0.20 1.61 -19.47
C ALA A 271 0.03 0.98 -20.85
N ALA A 272 0.95 0.08 -21.22
CA ALA A 272 0.93 -0.54 -22.53
C ALA A 272 1.74 -1.84 -22.58
N ILE A 273 1.50 -2.61 -23.64
CA ILE A 273 2.33 -3.72 -24.08
C ILE A 273 3.11 -3.38 -25.36
N GLY A 274 4.15 -4.17 -25.63
CA GLY A 274 5.09 -4.00 -26.74
C GLY A 274 4.53 -4.39 -28.10
N VAL A 275 3.48 -3.71 -28.56
CA VAL A 275 2.98 -3.80 -29.94
C VAL A 275 3.79 -2.84 -30.83
N PRO A 276 4.24 -3.26 -32.03
CA PRO A 276 5.04 -2.43 -32.92
C PRO A 276 4.44 -1.03 -33.15
N LEU A 277 5.28 0.01 -33.08
CA LEU A 277 4.89 1.39 -33.35
C LEU A 277 4.86 1.68 -34.86
N THR A 278 3.79 2.32 -35.32
CA THR A 278 3.72 2.92 -36.66
C THR A 278 4.67 4.13 -36.78
N ALA A 279 4.91 4.59 -38.01
CA ALA A 279 5.75 5.77 -38.25
C ALA A 279 5.20 7.04 -37.56
N ASP A 280 3.88 7.21 -37.54
CA ASP A 280 3.26 8.37 -36.90
C ASP A 280 3.25 8.23 -35.38
N GLU A 281 3.02 7.04 -34.83
CA GLU A 281 3.15 6.79 -33.39
C GLU A 281 4.56 7.11 -32.88
N ARG A 282 5.60 6.75 -33.64
CA ARG A 282 6.98 7.12 -33.29
C ARG A 282 7.17 8.64 -33.18
N LYS A 283 6.57 9.42 -34.08
CA LYS A 283 6.59 10.89 -34.01
C LYS A 283 5.78 11.44 -32.83
N VAL A 284 4.55 10.94 -32.64
CA VAL A 284 3.65 11.38 -31.55
C VAL A 284 4.24 11.09 -30.18
N TYR A 285 4.95 9.98 -30.03
CA TYR A 285 5.66 9.60 -28.81
C TYR A 285 7.08 10.18 -28.75
N MET A 286 7.49 10.91 -29.80
CA MET A 286 8.79 11.55 -29.96
C MET A 286 9.94 10.57 -29.73
N VAL A 287 9.90 9.42 -30.42
CA VAL A 287 10.89 8.33 -30.36
C VAL A 287 11.35 7.86 -31.74
N ASP A 288 10.99 8.57 -32.80
CA ASP A 288 11.40 8.30 -34.18
C ASP A 288 12.91 8.34 -34.41
N ASP A 289 13.67 8.98 -33.51
CA ASP A 289 15.11 9.09 -33.53
C ASP A 289 15.85 8.04 -32.66
N ILE A 290 15.13 7.13 -31.98
CA ILE A 290 15.75 6.10 -31.13
C ILE A 290 16.24 4.92 -31.98
N ALA A 291 17.56 4.80 -32.10
CA ALA A 291 18.18 3.66 -32.77
C ALA A 291 17.86 2.33 -32.08
N GLY A 292 17.44 1.32 -32.87
CA GLY A 292 17.12 -0.02 -32.41
C GLY A 292 15.73 -0.18 -31.79
N LEU A 293 14.89 0.85 -31.84
CA LEU A 293 13.53 0.84 -31.26
C LEU A 293 12.66 -0.29 -31.82
N GLU A 294 12.75 -0.55 -33.12
CA GLU A 294 11.99 -1.60 -33.81
C GLU A 294 12.26 -3.01 -33.28
N ASN A 295 13.44 -3.24 -32.70
CA ASN A 295 13.87 -4.52 -32.14
C ASN A 295 13.68 -4.60 -30.62
N SER A 296 13.13 -3.55 -29.99
CA SER A 296 12.87 -3.50 -28.56
C SER A 296 11.37 -3.38 -28.28
N PRO A 297 10.67 -4.49 -28.01
CA PRO A 297 9.27 -4.45 -27.61
C PRO A 297 9.06 -3.69 -26.30
N LEU A 298 10.01 -3.75 -25.36
CA LEU A 298 9.91 -3.03 -24.08
C LEU A 298 10.01 -1.51 -24.26
N ALA A 299 10.92 -1.03 -25.11
CA ALA A 299 11.02 0.39 -25.42
C ALA A 299 9.76 0.92 -26.11
N GLN A 300 9.16 0.10 -26.99
CA GLN A 300 7.90 0.42 -27.64
C GLN A 300 6.74 0.44 -26.63
N ALA A 301 6.68 -0.51 -25.69
CA ALA A 301 5.72 -0.49 -24.59
C ALA A 301 5.85 0.80 -23.76
N TYR A 302 7.08 1.19 -23.38
CA TYR A 302 7.29 2.41 -22.59
C TYR A 302 6.96 3.69 -23.37
N ALA A 303 7.31 3.75 -24.65
CA ALA A 303 6.94 4.86 -25.52
C ALA A 303 5.42 5.04 -25.59
N ARG A 304 4.65 3.95 -25.69
CA ARG A 304 3.18 3.96 -25.62
C ARG A 304 2.67 4.41 -24.25
N ALA A 305 3.18 3.80 -23.18
CA ALA A 305 2.73 4.09 -21.81
C ALA A 305 2.93 5.56 -21.43
N ARG A 306 4.12 6.12 -21.67
CA ARG A 306 4.39 7.55 -21.49
C ARG A 306 3.64 8.43 -22.50
N GLY A 307 3.42 7.88 -23.69
CA GLY A 307 2.79 8.53 -24.81
C GLY A 307 1.28 8.73 -24.67
N ALA A 308 0.60 8.02 -23.76
CA ALA A 308 -0.82 8.19 -23.47
C ALA A 308 -1.11 9.65 -23.07
N ASP A 309 -0.49 10.11 -21.97
CA ASP A 309 -0.59 11.48 -21.47
C ASP A 309 0.81 11.95 -21.04
N ARG A 310 1.41 12.80 -21.88
CA ARG A 310 2.77 13.30 -21.68
C ARG A 310 2.89 14.29 -20.54
N MET A 311 1.83 15.04 -20.26
CA MET A 311 1.81 16.04 -19.18
C MET A 311 1.74 15.33 -17.84
N SER A 312 0.83 14.36 -17.71
CA SER A 312 0.70 13.53 -16.51
C SER A 312 1.96 12.67 -16.25
N SER A 313 2.67 12.25 -17.30
CA SER A 313 3.93 11.49 -17.18
C SER A 313 5.16 12.33 -16.81
N PHE A 314 5.02 13.65 -16.60
CA PHE A 314 6.14 14.49 -16.19
C PHE A 314 6.58 14.15 -14.77
N GLY A 315 7.80 13.60 -14.63
CA GLY A 315 8.29 13.07 -13.35
C GLY A 315 7.53 11.81 -12.94
N ASP A 316 7.33 10.89 -13.89
CA ASP A 316 6.73 9.58 -13.66
C ASP A 316 7.65 8.65 -12.85
N MET A 317 7.03 7.70 -12.16
CA MET A 317 7.67 6.48 -11.70
C MET A 317 7.35 5.36 -12.70
N ILE A 318 8.37 4.78 -13.32
CA ILE A 318 8.23 3.83 -14.42
C ILE A 318 8.25 2.41 -13.88
N ALA A 319 7.38 1.53 -14.38
CA ALA A 319 7.51 0.08 -14.20
C ALA A 319 7.69 -0.62 -15.55
N LEU A 320 8.55 -1.65 -15.57
CA LEU A 320 8.89 -2.43 -16.76
C LEU A 320 8.87 -3.93 -16.41
N SER A 321 8.17 -4.75 -17.19
CA SER A 321 8.00 -6.19 -16.89
C SER A 321 9.21 -7.07 -17.24
N ASP A 322 10.21 -6.49 -17.91
CA ASP A 322 11.34 -7.18 -18.53
C ASP A 322 12.65 -6.45 -18.21
N ILE A 323 13.77 -7.15 -18.45
CA ILE A 323 15.11 -6.58 -18.28
C ILE A 323 15.22 -5.33 -19.16
N VAL A 324 15.65 -4.21 -18.56
CA VAL A 324 15.73 -2.94 -19.27
C VAL A 324 16.89 -2.95 -20.26
N ASP A 325 16.56 -2.75 -21.52
CA ASP A 325 17.50 -2.67 -22.63
C ASP A 325 17.95 -1.23 -22.93
N VAL A 326 18.99 -1.10 -23.77
CA VAL A 326 19.55 0.19 -24.16
C VAL A 326 18.53 1.13 -24.84
N PRO A 327 17.70 0.69 -25.81
CA PRO A 327 16.66 1.56 -26.39
C PRO A 327 15.69 2.12 -25.34
N THR A 328 15.24 1.29 -24.40
CA THR A 328 14.35 1.73 -23.31
C THR A 328 15.06 2.77 -22.44
N ALA A 329 16.30 2.49 -22.01
CA ALA A 329 17.09 3.42 -21.20
C ALA A 329 17.34 4.75 -21.92
N LYS A 330 17.56 4.75 -23.24
CA LYS A 330 17.71 5.97 -24.04
C LYS A 330 16.45 6.82 -24.04
N ILE A 331 15.27 6.23 -24.16
CA ILE A 331 13.99 6.96 -24.03
C ILE A 331 13.89 7.60 -22.64
N ILE A 332 14.15 6.83 -21.58
CA ILE A 332 14.05 7.31 -20.19
C ILE A 332 15.06 8.45 -19.91
N SER A 333 16.29 8.32 -20.41
CA SER A 333 17.40 9.22 -20.10
C SER A 333 17.10 10.69 -20.44
N ARG A 334 16.38 10.92 -21.54
CA ARG A 334 16.07 12.25 -22.10
C ARG A 334 14.74 12.83 -21.64
N GLU A 335 13.95 12.08 -20.89
CA GLU A 335 12.62 12.45 -20.42
C GLU A 335 12.64 12.85 -18.95
N VAL A 336 11.74 13.71 -18.46
CA VAL A 336 11.66 13.99 -17.00
C VAL A 336 10.92 12.84 -16.32
N SER A 337 11.60 12.17 -15.38
CA SER A 337 11.15 10.98 -14.65
C SER A 337 11.77 10.97 -13.25
N ASP A 338 11.07 10.39 -12.28
CA ASP A 338 11.51 10.27 -10.89
C ASP A 338 12.20 8.94 -10.58
N GLY A 339 11.83 7.84 -11.24
CA GLY A 339 12.52 6.56 -11.10
C GLY A 339 12.00 5.47 -12.03
N VAL A 340 12.66 4.31 -12.00
CA VAL A 340 12.24 3.09 -12.70
C VAL A 340 12.35 1.85 -11.81
N ILE A 341 11.37 0.95 -11.92
CA ILE A 341 11.37 -0.39 -11.32
C ILE A 341 11.26 -1.46 -12.42
N ALA A 342 12.12 -2.48 -12.37
CA ALA A 342 12.18 -3.56 -13.36
C ALA A 342 12.72 -4.85 -12.72
N PRO A 343 12.57 -6.05 -13.33
CA PRO A 343 13.19 -7.27 -12.80
C PRO A 343 14.72 -7.29 -12.91
N GLY A 344 15.28 -6.47 -13.79
CA GLY A 344 16.72 -6.37 -14.05
C GLY A 344 17.04 -5.31 -15.09
N PHE A 345 18.33 -5.08 -15.31
CA PHE A 345 18.85 -4.08 -16.26
C PHE A 345 20.06 -4.66 -16.98
N GLU A 346 20.18 -4.44 -18.29
CA GLU A 346 21.45 -4.63 -18.98
C GLU A 346 22.49 -3.65 -18.41
N ASP A 347 23.77 -4.04 -18.37
CA ASP A 347 24.83 -3.19 -17.82
C ASP A 347 24.89 -1.83 -18.53
N ALA A 348 24.82 -1.82 -19.86
CA ALA A 348 24.83 -0.59 -20.65
C ALA A 348 23.59 0.29 -20.40
N ALA A 349 22.43 -0.32 -20.18
CA ALA A 349 21.20 0.39 -19.85
C ALA A 349 21.28 1.02 -18.44
N LEU A 350 21.78 0.27 -17.46
CA LEU A 350 21.99 0.75 -16.10
C LEU A 350 22.96 1.93 -16.06
N GLU A 351 24.06 1.88 -16.81
CA GLU A 351 25.03 2.98 -16.89
C GLU A 351 24.46 4.25 -17.53
N ILE A 352 23.52 4.13 -18.47
CA ILE A 352 22.78 5.29 -19.00
C ILE A 352 21.89 5.90 -17.91
N LEU A 353 21.13 5.05 -17.20
CA LEU A 353 20.18 5.51 -16.19
C LEU A 353 20.85 6.11 -14.95
N ARG A 354 22.00 5.57 -14.53
CA ARG A 354 22.79 6.10 -13.39
C ARG A 354 23.20 7.55 -13.58
N LYS A 355 23.44 7.99 -14.82
CA LYS A 355 23.85 9.39 -15.11
C LYS A 355 22.72 10.40 -14.91
N LYS A 356 21.47 9.94 -14.94
CA LYS A 356 20.29 10.80 -14.87
C LYS A 356 20.17 11.46 -13.49
N LYS A 357 19.62 12.68 -13.46
CA LYS A 357 19.51 13.54 -12.25
C LYS A 357 20.84 13.65 -11.49
N GLY A 358 21.96 13.72 -12.23
CA GLY A 358 23.30 13.88 -11.65
C GLY A 358 23.70 12.74 -10.71
N GLY A 359 23.42 11.48 -11.06
CA GLY A 359 23.73 10.32 -10.21
C GLY A 359 22.64 9.93 -9.23
N LYS A 360 21.51 10.66 -9.18
CA LYS A 360 20.47 10.51 -8.14
C LYS A 360 19.15 9.96 -8.66
N TYR A 361 19.10 9.53 -9.92
CA TYR A 361 17.89 8.90 -10.46
C TYR A 361 17.63 7.57 -9.77
N LEU A 362 16.39 7.34 -9.37
CA LEU A 362 16.00 6.14 -8.64
C LEU A 362 15.91 4.94 -9.59
N VAL A 363 16.67 3.89 -9.29
CA VAL A 363 16.62 2.63 -10.03
C VAL A 363 16.39 1.49 -9.05
N LEU A 364 15.24 0.82 -9.18
CA LEU A 364 14.82 -0.30 -8.36
C LEU A 364 14.84 -1.60 -9.17
N GLN A 365 15.43 -2.65 -8.61
CA GLN A 365 15.36 -3.99 -9.17
C GLN A 365 14.43 -4.84 -8.31
N MET A 366 13.31 -5.28 -8.85
CA MET A 366 12.31 -6.10 -8.17
C MET A 366 12.58 -7.59 -8.40
N ASP A 367 12.35 -8.41 -7.38
CA ASP A 367 12.26 -9.86 -7.51
C ASP A 367 10.97 -10.23 -8.25
N PRO A 368 11.05 -10.80 -9.47
CA PRO A 368 9.86 -11.13 -10.25
C PRO A 368 9.02 -12.25 -9.64
N ASP A 369 9.62 -13.10 -8.80
CA ASP A 369 8.95 -14.26 -8.21
C ASP A 369 8.25 -13.93 -6.89
N PHE A 370 8.53 -12.75 -6.33
CA PHE A 370 7.87 -12.29 -5.12
C PHE A 370 6.33 -12.25 -5.29
N THR A 371 5.64 -12.79 -4.28
CA THR A 371 4.19 -12.76 -4.14
C THR A 371 3.83 -12.22 -2.76
N PRO A 372 3.03 -11.14 -2.65
CA PRO A 372 2.66 -10.58 -1.36
C PRO A 372 1.66 -11.48 -0.61
N PRO A 373 1.58 -11.36 0.73
CA PRO A 373 0.57 -12.05 1.54
C PRO A 373 -0.86 -11.79 1.06
N THR A 374 -1.76 -12.73 1.32
CA THR A 374 -3.18 -12.62 0.92
C THR A 374 -3.95 -11.57 1.72
N GLN A 375 -3.49 -11.23 2.93
CA GLN A 375 -4.11 -10.23 3.79
C GLN A 375 -3.26 -8.97 3.83
N GLU A 376 -3.91 -7.81 3.71
CA GLU A 376 -3.29 -6.49 3.85
C GLU A 376 -3.99 -5.69 4.96
N THR A 377 -3.24 -4.76 5.56
CA THR A 377 -3.75 -3.88 6.61
C THR A 377 -3.27 -2.46 6.37
N ARG A 378 -4.14 -1.48 6.61
CA ARG A 378 -3.81 -0.06 6.60
C ARG A 378 -4.37 0.65 7.81
N THR A 379 -3.73 1.71 8.24
CA THR A 379 -4.21 2.55 9.36
C THR A 379 -4.83 3.83 8.82
N VAL A 380 -6.08 4.11 9.19
CA VAL A 380 -6.80 5.33 8.83
C VAL A 380 -7.35 5.96 10.11
N TYR A 381 -6.95 7.20 10.40
CA TYR A 381 -7.36 7.91 11.62
C TYR A 381 -7.16 7.09 12.92
N GLY A 382 -6.04 6.37 13.00
CA GLY A 382 -5.71 5.50 14.15
C GLY A 382 -6.45 4.15 14.16
N ILE A 383 -7.35 3.89 13.22
CA ILE A 383 -8.10 2.64 13.10
C ILE A 383 -7.42 1.73 12.07
N ASN A 384 -7.17 0.47 12.42
CA ASN A 384 -6.62 -0.52 11.50
C ASN A 384 -7.76 -1.18 10.70
N LEU A 385 -7.68 -1.08 9.37
CA LEU A 385 -8.57 -1.74 8.42
C LEU A 385 -7.81 -2.90 7.79
N SER A 386 -8.35 -4.12 7.88
CA SER A 386 -7.73 -5.33 7.32
C SER A 386 -8.66 -6.03 6.34
N GLN A 387 -8.10 -6.50 5.22
CA GLN A 387 -8.84 -7.16 4.16
C GLN A 387 -7.98 -8.17 3.40
N ARG A 388 -8.61 -9.06 2.62
CA ARG A 388 -7.90 -9.81 1.57
C ARG A 388 -7.48 -8.83 0.46
N ARG A 389 -6.23 -8.89 0.00
CA ARG A 389 -5.78 -8.09 -1.15
C ARG A 389 -6.54 -8.48 -2.42
N ASN A 390 -6.59 -7.56 -3.39
CA ASN A 390 -7.15 -7.85 -4.71
C ASN A 390 -6.19 -8.73 -5.54
N ASP A 391 -6.37 -10.04 -5.47
CA ASP A 391 -5.59 -11.07 -6.18
C ASP A 391 -6.33 -11.68 -7.39
N ILE A 392 -7.39 -11.02 -7.88
CA ILE A 392 -8.15 -11.51 -9.02
C ILE A 392 -7.30 -11.49 -10.30
N VAL A 393 -7.40 -12.55 -11.10
CA VAL A 393 -6.67 -12.66 -12.37
C VAL A 393 -7.53 -12.13 -13.50
N ILE A 394 -7.03 -11.09 -14.18
CA ILE A 394 -7.61 -10.59 -15.43
C ILE A 394 -6.79 -11.14 -16.58
N SER A 395 -7.45 -11.76 -17.55
CA SER A 395 -6.81 -12.35 -18.72
C SER A 395 -7.74 -12.23 -19.94
N PRO A 396 -7.27 -12.57 -21.16
CA PRO A 396 -8.14 -12.66 -22.33
C PRO A 396 -9.44 -13.46 -22.10
N LYS A 397 -9.40 -14.48 -21.24
CA LYS A 397 -10.57 -15.32 -20.90
C LYS A 397 -11.62 -14.60 -20.05
N SER A 398 -11.28 -13.46 -19.44
CA SER A 398 -12.19 -12.67 -18.62
C SER A 398 -13.30 -11.99 -19.43
N PHE A 399 -13.19 -11.97 -20.76
CA PHE A 399 -14.08 -11.21 -21.66
C PHE A 399 -14.99 -12.09 -22.53
N SER A 400 -15.33 -13.29 -22.05
CA SER A 400 -16.17 -14.23 -22.80
C SER A 400 -17.69 -14.03 -22.60
N SER A 401 -18.12 -13.25 -21.60
CA SER A 401 -19.54 -13.00 -21.32
C SER A 401 -20.04 -11.79 -22.11
N ILE A 402 -20.37 -11.98 -23.38
CA ILE A 402 -20.95 -10.89 -24.20
C ILE A 402 -22.45 -10.78 -23.89
N ILE A 403 -22.88 -9.59 -23.47
CA ILE A 403 -24.27 -9.28 -23.13
C ILE A 403 -25.04 -8.82 -24.36
N THR A 404 -24.45 -7.92 -25.15
CA THR A 404 -25.04 -7.46 -26.41
C THR A 404 -23.94 -7.19 -27.46
N PRO A 405 -24.19 -7.54 -28.75
CA PRO A 405 -25.36 -8.28 -29.23
C PRO A 405 -25.37 -9.73 -28.71
N LYS A 406 -26.57 -10.27 -28.46
CA LYS A 406 -26.74 -11.66 -28.00
C LYS A 406 -26.23 -12.63 -29.07
N GLU A 407 -25.68 -13.77 -28.64
CA GLU A 407 -25.17 -14.83 -29.54
C GLU A 407 -24.09 -14.35 -30.51
N SER A 408 -23.32 -13.32 -30.10
CA SER A 408 -22.20 -12.79 -30.87
C SER A 408 -21.05 -13.80 -30.99
N ALA A 409 -20.31 -13.70 -32.10
CA ALA A 409 -19.04 -14.38 -32.24
C ALA A 409 -18.05 -13.87 -31.16
N PRO A 410 -17.04 -14.68 -30.79
CA PRO A 410 -15.98 -14.21 -29.90
C PRO A 410 -15.36 -12.89 -30.39
N LEU A 411 -14.99 -12.04 -29.42
CA LEU A 411 -14.31 -10.78 -29.68
C LEU A 411 -13.03 -11.01 -30.49
N SER A 412 -12.65 -10.04 -31.32
CA SER A 412 -11.37 -10.07 -32.03
C SER A 412 -10.19 -10.01 -31.05
N ASP A 413 -9.06 -10.59 -31.44
CA ASP A 413 -7.84 -10.59 -30.61
C ASP A 413 -7.42 -9.17 -30.19
N SER A 414 -7.59 -8.18 -31.06
CA SER A 414 -7.31 -6.77 -30.74
C SER A 414 -8.25 -6.21 -29.68
N ALA A 415 -9.55 -6.53 -29.75
CA ALA A 415 -10.53 -6.08 -28.77
C ALA A 415 -10.27 -6.72 -27.40
N VAL A 416 -10.01 -8.03 -27.37
CA VAL A 416 -9.67 -8.76 -26.14
C VAL A 416 -8.38 -8.22 -25.53
N ARG A 417 -7.34 -7.97 -26.34
CA ARG A 417 -6.09 -7.35 -25.90
C ARG A 417 -6.33 -5.99 -25.26
N ASP A 418 -7.08 -5.12 -25.93
CA ASP A 418 -7.27 -3.73 -25.47
C ASP A 418 -8.19 -3.66 -24.23
N LEU A 419 -9.21 -4.51 -24.15
CA LEU A 419 -10.00 -4.69 -22.92
C LEU A 419 -9.13 -5.22 -21.77
N THR A 420 -8.24 -6.19 -22.04
CA THR A 420 -7.30 -6.71 -21.03
C THR A 420 -6.39 -5.59 -20.50
N VAL A 421 -5.83 -4.77 -21.41
CA VAL A 421 -5.00 -3.60 -21.03
C VAL A 421 -5.80 -2.61 -20.17
N ALA A 422 -7.00 -2.23 -20.63
CA ALA A 422 -7.84 -1.28 -19.91
C ALA A 422 -8.22 -1.79 -18.51
N THR A 423 -8.71 -3.02 -18.41
CA THR A 423 -9.19 -3.58 -17.14
C THR A 423 -8.06 -3.80 -16.14
N ILE A 424 -6.87 -4.26 -16.57
CA ILE A 424 -5.70 -4.37 -15.69
C ILE A 424 -5.23 -2.97 -15.23
N ALA A 425 -5.24 -1.96 -16.10
CA ALA A 425 -4.91 -0.59 -15.68
C ALA A 425 -5.84 -0.08 -14.58
N LEU A 426 -7.15 -0.34 -14.68
CA LEU A 426 -8.14 0.08 -13.69
C LEU A 426 -7.96 -0.59 -12.33
N LYS A 427 -7.55 -1.86 -12.30
CA LYS A 427 -7.25 -2.58 -11.05
C LYS A 427 -6.21 -1.86 -10.17
N TYR A 428 -5.36 -1.03 -10.78
CA TYR A 428 -4.30 -0.27 -10.11
C TYR A 428 -4.47 1.25 -10.24
N THR A 429 -5.70 1.72 -10.50
CA THR A 429 -6.05 3.14 -10.61
C THR A 429 -6.93 3.55 -9.45
N GLN A 430 -6.63 4.69 -8.81
CA GLN A 430 -7.46 5.23 -7.74
C GLN A 430 -8.91 5.42 -8.21
N SER A 431 -9.88 4.89 -7.45
CA SER A 431 -11.29 4.85 -7.83
C SER A 431 -12.05 6.15 -7.54
N ASN A 432 -13.14 6.44 -8.28
CA ASN A 432 -13.66 5.66 -9.41
C ASN A 432 -12.84 5.91 -10.68
N SER A 433 -12.73 4.88 -11.52
CA SER A 433 -11.86 4.90 -12.69
C SER A 433 -12.51 4.32 -13.97
N VAL A 434 -12.20 4.94 -15.11
CA VAL A 434 -12.62 4.52 -16.47
C VAL A 434 -11.41 4.62 -17.39
N CYS A 435 -11.19 3.62 -18.23
CA CYS A 435 -10.01 3.53 -19.09
C CYS A 435 -10.42 3.20 -20.53
N TYR A 436 -9.94 4.02 -21.46
CA TYR A 436 -10.00 3.84 -22.91
C TYR A 436 -8.66 3.27 -23.37
N ALA A 437 -8.69 2.21 -24.17
CA ALA A 437 -7.52 1.55 -24.71
C ALA A 437 -7.67 1.27 -26.20
N LEU A 438 -6.54 1.33 -26.89
CA LEU A 438 -6.42 1.02 -28.32
C LEU A 438 -4.96 0.61 -28.60
N ASN A 439 -4.73 -0.32 -29.52
CA ASN A 439 -3.39 -0.72 -29.96
C ASN A 439 -2.47 -1.23 -28.84
N GLY A 440 -3.05 -1.90 -27.83
CA GLY A 440 -2.32 -2.47 -26.70
C GLY A 440 -1.86 -1.44 -25.69
N GLN A 441 -2.47 -0.25 -25.66
CA GLN A 441 -2.15 0.79 -24.69
C GLN A 441 -3.38 1.51 -24.17
N VAL A 442 -3.23 2.12 -22.99
CA VAL A 442 -4.11 3.18 -22.52
C VAL A 442 -3.97 4.38 -23.46
N ILE A 443 -5.11 4.96 -23.85
CA ILE A 443 -5.20 6.22 -24.62
C ILE A 443 -5.93 7.32 -23.85
N GLY A 444 -6.74 6.97 -22.85
CA GLY A 444 -7.40 7.92 -21.96
C GLY A 444 -7.82 7.25 -20.66
N LEU A 445 -7.54 7.88 -19.52
CA LEU A 445 -7.80 7.28 -18.21
C LEU A 445 -8.23 8.35 -17.20
N GLY A 446 -9.35 8.07 -16.53
CA GLY A 446 -9.85 8.86 -15.41
C GLY A 446 -9.60 8.14 -14.10
N ALA A 447 -9.17 8.90 -13.09
CA ALA A 447 -8.82 8.39 -11.77
C ALA A 447 -9.39 9.32 -10.68
N GLY A 448 -9.73 8.74 -9.53
CA GLY A 448 -10.13 9.46 -8.32
C GLY A 448 -11.44 10.26 -8.43
N GLN A 449 -12.28 9.95 -9.42
CA GLN A 449 -13.53 10.69 -9.65
C GLN A 449 -14.67 10.13 -8.81
N GLN A 450 -15.62 10.99 -8.42
CA GLN A 450 -16.78 10.56 -7.61
C GLN A 450 -17.98 10.18 -8.48
N SER A 451 -18.16 10.83 -9.63
CA SER A 451 -19.26 10.57 -10.57
C SER A 451 -18.79 9.71 -11.75
N ARG A 452 -19.52 8.62 -12.03
CA ARG A 452 -19.19 7.70 -13.14
C ARG A 452 -19.14 8.43 -14.47
N ILE A 453 -20.16 9.23 -14.80
CA ILE A 453 -20.20 9.97 -16.07
C ILE A 453 -19.11 11.03 -16.15
N HIS A 454 -18.74 11.68 -15.04
CA HIS A 454 -17.61 12.62 -15.05
C HIS A 454 -16.30 11.88 -15.30
N CYS A 455 -16.12 10.69 -14.72
CA CYS A 455 -14.96 9.84 -15.00
C CYS A 455 -14.91 9.41 -16.47
N THR A 456 -16.05 8.98 -17.03
CA THR A 456 -16.17 8.61 -18.45
C THR A 456 -15.87 9.78 -19.38
N ARG A 457 -16.33 10.98 -19.05
CA ARG A 457 -16.02 12.22 -19.81
C ARG A 457 -14.54 12.56 -19.72
N LEU A 458 -13.97 12.66 -18.52
CA LEU A 458 -12.57 12.99 -18.32
C LEU A 458 -11.63 12.00 -19.03
N ALA A 459 -11.90 10.70 -18.90
CA ALA A 459 -11.14 9.66 -19.59
C ALA A 459 -11.30 9.74 -21.11
N GLY A 460 -12.51 10.03 -21.60
CA GLY A 460 -12.79 10.21 -23.02
C GLY A 460 -12.10 11.46 -23.58
N ASP A 461 -12.09 12.58 -22.86
CA ASP A 461 -11.48 13.83 -23.31
C ASP A 461 -9.96 13.65 -23.46
N LYS A 462 -9.34 12.85 -22.58
CA LYS A 462 -7.95 12.42 -22.73
C LYS A 462 -7.72 11.55 -23.98
N ALA A 463 -8.64 10.62 -24.27
CA ALA A 463 -8.55 9.81 -25.48
C ALA A 463 -8.69 10.66 -26.76
N ASP A 464 -9.57 11.67 -26.73
CA ASP A 464 -9.78 12.60 -27.84
C ASP A 464 -8.51 13.46 -28.07
N ASN A 465 -7.93 13.99 -27.00
CA ASN A 465 -6.66 14.73 -27.06
C ASN A 465 -5.50 13.85 -27.54
N TRP A 466 -5.44 12.58 -27.09
CA TRP A 466 -4.48 11.61 -27.62
C TRP A 466 -4.64 11.44 -29.13
N TRP A 467 -5.88 11.30 -29.63
CA TRP A 467 -6.14 11.11 -31.05
C TRP A 467 -5.83 12.34 -31.89
N LEU A 468 -6.15 13.54 -31.41
CA LEU A 468 -5.85 14.80 -32.10
C LEU A 468 -4.34 15.02 -32.28
N ARG A 469 -3.47 14.42 -31.46
CA ARG A 469 -2.02 14.47 -31.67
C ARG A 469 -1.56 13.78 -32.95
N PHE A 470 -2.38 12.89 -33.51
CA PHE A 470 -2.12 12.22 -34.79
C PHE A 470 -2.62 13.04 -35.98
N HIS A 471 -3.31 14.16 -35.77
CA HIS A 471 -3.78 15.00 -36.86
C HIS A 471 -2.60 15.48 -37.72
N PRO A 472 -2.69 15.48 -39.08
CA PRO A 472 -1.58 15.86 -39.95
C PRO A 472 -0.97 17.23 -39.64
N ARG A 473 -1.79 18.20 -39.23
CA ARG A 473 -1.32 19.53 -38.77
C ARG A 473 -0.44 19.45 -37.52
N VAL A 474 -0.73 18.54 -36.57
CA VAL A 474 0.09 18.35 -35.37
C VAL A 474 1.40 17.65 -35.71
N LEU A 475 1.35 16.60 -36.54
CA LEU A 475 2.54 15.91 -37.04
C LEU A 475 3.45 16.83 -37.87
N GLY A 476 2.86 17.83 -38.53
CA GLY A 476 3.53 18.79 -39.40
C GLY A 476 4.08 20.04 -38.70
N ILE A 477 3.89 20.20 -37.38
CA ILE A 477 4.30 21.40 -36.64
C ILE A 477 5.78 21.74 -36.85
N LYS A 478 6.06 23.01 -37.13
CA LYS A 478 7.40 23.57 -37.28
C LYS A 478 7.82 24.30 -36.01
N PHE A 479 8.51 23.58 -35.13
CA PHE A 479 9.10 24.17 -33.93
C PHE A 479 10.39 24.91 -34.27
N LYS A 480 10.61 26.06 -33.61
CA LYS A 480 11.91 26.75 -33.67
C LYS A 480 13.04 25.84 -33.23
N THR A 481 14.21 26.06 -33.82
CA THR A 481 15.44 25.36 -33.42
C THR A 481 15.73 25.62 -31.94
N GLY A 482 15.96 24.55 -31.17
CA GLY A 482 16.27 24.63 -29.74
C GLY A 482 15.08 24.47 -28.79
N THR A 483 13.83 24.43 -29.26
CA THR A 483 12.65 24.17 -28.43
C THR A 483 12.77 22.80 -27.74
N LYS A 484 12.65 22.76 -26.40
CA LYS A 484 12.87 21.53 -25.62
C LYS A 484 11.65 20.60 -25.71
N ARG A 485 11.86 19.30 -25.46
CA ARG A 485 10.79 18.28 -25.50
C ARG A 485 9.60 18.58 -24.59
N PRO A 486 9.77 19.04 -23.32
CA PRO A 486 8.64 19.42 -22.49
C PRO A 486 7.83 20.57 -23.10
N ASP A 487 8.51 21.60 -23.61
CA ASP A 487 7.86 22.77 -24.23
C ASP A 487 7.06 22.36 -25.48
N LYS A 488 7.65 21.50 -26.34
CA LYS A 488 6.92 20.93 -27.49
C LYS A 488 5.67 20.17 -27.05
N SER A 489 5.77 19.38 -25.98
CA SER A 489 4.66 18.56 -25.51
C SER A 489 3.55 19.42 -24.93
N ASN A 490 3.89 20.44 -24.15
CA ASN A 490 2.93 21.40 -23.60
C ASN A 490 2.24 22.22 -24.70
N ALA A 491 3.00 22.69 -25.70
CA ALA A 491 2.44 23.44 -26.80
C ALA A 491 1.49 22.59 -27.66
N ILE A 492 1.81 21.32 -27.90
CA ILE A 492 0.90 20.37 -28.56
C ILE A 492 -0.36 20.16 -27.71
N ASP A 493 -0.20 19.97 -26.40
CA ASP A 493 -1.32 19.74 -25.47
C ASP A 493 -2.33 20.90 -25.48
N LEU A 494 -1.85 22.14 -25.39
CA LEU A 494 -2.69 23.35 -25.49
C LEU A 494 -3.45 23.41 -26.82
N LEU A 495 -2.79 23.07 -27.93
CA LEU A 495 -3.41 23.04 -29.25
C LEU A 495 -4.53 21.99 -29.35
N VAL A 496 -4.26 20.76 -28.91
CA VAL A 496 -5.23 19.65 -29.08
C VAL A 496 -6.37 19.70 -28.07
N SER A 497 -6.13 20.19 -26.85
CA SER A 497 -7.17 20.38 -25.83
C SER A 497 -8.11 21.54 -26.15
N GLY A 498 -7.69 22.49 -26.99
CA GLY A 498 -8.47 23.70 -27.27
C GLY A 498 -8.30 24.79 -26.20
N GLU A 499 -7.32 24.65 -25.32
CA GLU A 499 -7.01 25.58 -24.23
C GLU A 499 -5.94 26.61 -24.62
N LEU A 500 -5.93 27.03 -25.89
CA LEU A 500 -4.93 27.98 -26.37
C LEU A 500 -5.06 29.33 -25.63
N PRO A 501 -3.93 29.92 -25.18
CA PRO A 501 -3.95 31.26 -24.61
C PRO A 501 -4.51 32.24 -25.64
N LYS A 502 -5.39 33.16 -25.20
CA LYS A 502 -6.07 34.09 -26.12
C LYS A 502 -5.28 35.37 -26.39
N SER A 503 -4.50 35.85 -25.42
CA SER A 503 -3.71 37.09 -25.55
C SER A 503 -2.66 37.19 -24.43
N GLY A 504 -1.78 38.19 -24.54
CA GLY A 504 -0.82 38.53 -23.49
C GLY A 504 0.43 37.64 -23.44
N PRO A 505 1.20 37.71 -22.34
CA PRO A 505 2.52 37.07 -22.26
C PRO A 505 2.49 35.54 -22.42
N GLU A 506 1.41 34.89 -22.02
CA GLU A 506 1.25 33.44 -22.20
C GLU A 506 1.09 33.08 -23.69
N ARG A 507 0.32 33.88 -24.44
CA ARG A 507 0.20 33.73 -25.90
C ARG A 507 1.54 33.96 -26.59
N GLU A 508 2.23 35.05 -26.25
CA GLU A 508 3.56 35.36 -26.78
C GLU A 508 4.56 34.23 -26.50
N GLY A 509 4.50 33.64 -25.29
CA GLY A 509 5.28 32.48 -24.92
C GLY A 509 4.97 31.25 -25.77
N TYR A 510 3.68 30.93 -25.98
CA TYR A 510 3.23 29.85 -26.84
C TYR A 510 3.70 30.05 -28.29
N GLU A 511 3.40 31.20 -28.89
CA GLU A 511 3.80 31.54 -30.27
C GLU A 511 5.32 31.56 -30.44
N GLY A 512 6.04 31.89 -29.37
CA GLY A 512 7.49 31.88 -29.29
C GLY A 512 8.14 30.54 -29.65
N PHE A 513 7.43 29.41 -29.56
CA PHE A 513 7.97 28.07 -29.83
C PHE A 513 7.98 27.66 -31.31
N PHE A 514 7.31 28.40 -32.20
CA PHE A 514 7.04 27.96 -33.57
C PHE A 514 7.70 28.86 -34.62
N ASP A 515 8.19 28.25 -35.70
CA ASP A 515 8.55 29.00 -36.92
C ASP A 515 7.29 29.45 -37.67
N GLU A 516 6.25 28.60 -37.62
CA GLU A 516 4.91 28.87 -38.13
C GLU A 516 3.89 28.49 -37.05
N VAL A 517 3.19 29.48 -36.51
CA VAL A 517 2.22 29.26 -35.42
C VAL A 517 1.05 28.43 -35.96
N PRO A 518 0.79 27.23 -35.42
CA PRO A 518 -0.34 26.43 -35.86
C PRO A 518 -1.64 27.15 -35.49
N ALA A 519 -2.54 27.29 -36.46
CA ALA A 519 -3.89 27.79 -36.20
C ALA A 519 -4.63 26.85 -35.22
N GLU A 520 -5.69 27.35 -34.60
CA GLU A 520 -6.55 26.53 -33.75
C GLU A 520 -7.32 25.51 -34.60
N PHE A 521 -7.84 24.47 -33.96
CA PHE A 521 -8.79 23.57 -34.60
C PHE A 521 -10.19 24.14 -34.54
N THR A 522 -10.87 24.21 -35.69
CA THR A 522 -12.30 24.50 -35.72
C THR A 522 -13.10 23.32 -35.16
N GLU A 523 -14.34 23.57 -34.73
CA GLU A 523 -15.24 22.51 -34.27
C GLU A 523 -15.47 21.45 -35.36
N GLN A 524 -15.70 21.89 -36.60
CA GLN A 524 -15.86 21.00 -37.75
C GLN A 524 -14.62 20.11 -37.98
N GLU A 525 -13.41 20.67 -37.95
CA GLU A 525 -12.18 19.87 -38.10
C GLU A 525 -12.04 18.82 -36.98
N ARG A 526 -12.42 19.16 -35.75
CA ARG A 526 -12.42 18.22 -34.63
C ARG A 526 -13.41 17.09 -34.90
N GLU A 527 -14.66 17.41 -35.26
CA GLU A 527 -15.68 16.40 -35.57
C GLU A 527 -15.24 15.48 -36.71
N GLU A 528 -14.72 16.03 -37.81
CA GLU A 528 -14.22 15.27 -38.95
C GLU A 528 -13.05 14.35 -38.55
N TRP A 529 -12.12 14.82 -37.72
CA TRP A 529 -11.00 14.00 -37.25
C TRP A 529 -11.45 12.92 -36.26
N MET A 530 -12.31 13.27 -35.30
CA MET A 530 -12.83 12.34 -34.30
C MET A 530 -13.66 11.21 -34.93
N SER A 531 -14.37 11.48 -36.03
CA SER A 531 -15.12 10.46 -36.78
C SER A 531 -14.25 9.31 -37.33
N LYS A 532 -12.92 9.53 -37.41
CA LYS A 532 -11.95 8.54 -37.89
C LYS A 532 -11.43 7.63 -36.78
N LEU A 533 -11.62 7.99 -35.51
CA LEU A 533 -11.27 7.12 -34.38
C LEU A 533 -12.30 6.00 -34.27
N THR A 534 -11.83 4.76 -34.25
CA THR A 534 -12.70 3.58 -34.16
C THR A 534 -11.97 2.44 -33.45
N GLN A 535 -12.68 1.33 -33.19
CA GLN A 535 -12.17 0.12 -32.55
C GLN A 535 -11.65 0.32 -31.12
N VAL A 536 -12.03 1.41 -30.46
CA VAL A 536 -11.60 1.69 -29.08
C VAL A 536 -12.31 0.75 -28.11
N ALA A 537 -11.55 0.24 -27.15
CA ALA A 537 -12.05 -0.52 -26.02
C ALA A 537 -12.17 0.38 -24.79
N VAL A 538 -13.24 0.23 -24.01
CA VAL A 538 -13.42 0.91 -22.73
C VAL A 538 -13.68 -0.10 -21.63
N SER A 539 -13.02 0.09 -20.49
CA SER A 539 -13.36 -0.60 -19.26
C SER A 539 -13.74 0.37 -18.15
N SER A 540 -14.57 -0.09 -17.21
CA SER A 540 -14.99 0.66 -16.02
C SER A 540 -14.87 -0.22 -14.77
N ASP A 541 -14.29 0.32 -13.69
CA ASP A 541 -14.08 -0.42 -12.43
C ASP A 541 -15.38 -0.79 -11.68
N ALA A 542 -16.50 -0.15 -12.05
CA ALA A 542 -17.85 -0.51 -11.62
C ALA A 542 -18.87 -0.28 -12.74
N PHE A 543 -20.11 -0.74 -12.53
CA PHE A 543 -21.20 -0.66 -13.50
C PHE A 543 -21.49 0.78 -13.97
N PHE A 544 -22.10 0.90 -15.15
CA PHE A 544 -22.61 2.18 -15.65
C PHE A 544 -24.03 2.44 -15.13
N PRO A 545 -24.27 3.52 -14.36
CA PRO A 545 -25.60 3.80 -13.82
C PRO A 545 -26.62 4.18 -14.89
N PHE A 546 -26.18 4.83 -15.97
CA PHE A 546 -27.04 5.39 -17.02
C PHE A 546 -26.38 5.32 -18.40
N ILE A 547 -27.22 5.49 -19.43
CA ILE A 547 -26.89 5.41 -20.85
C ILE A 547 -25.96 6.53 -21.34
N ASP A 548 -25.84 7.62 -20.60
CA ASP A 548 -24.96 8.76 -20.90
C ASP A 548 -23.48 8.36 -20.99
N ASN A 549 -23.07 7.34 -20.23
CA ASN A 549 -21.73 6.77 -20.32
C ASN A 549 -21.48 6.11 -21.68
N VAL A 550 -22.46 5.37 -22.19
CA VAL A 550 -22.39 4.70 -23.49
C VAL A 550 -22.35 5.73 -24.61
N TYR A 551 -23.20 6.76 -24.55
CA TYR A 551 -23.17 7.86 -25.52
C TYR A 551 -21.84 8.62 -25.50
N ARG A 552 -21.26 8.89 -24.32
CA ARG A 552 -19.96 9.55 -24.23
C ARG A 552 -18.86 8.67 -24.80
N ALA A 553 -18.85 7.38 -24.47
CA ALA A 553 -17.87 6.43 -24.98
C ALA A 553 -17.93 6.35 -26.53
N ALA A 554 -19.13 6.27 -27.10
CA ALA A 554 -19.33 6.20 -28.55
C ALA A 554 -18.69 7.37 -29.33
N ARG A 555 -18.66 8.57 -28.73
CA ARG A 555 -18.04 9.77 -29.34
C ARG A 555 -16.52 9.67 -29.49
N SER A 556 -15.87 8.77 -28.76
CA SER A 556 -14.43 8.50 -28.83
C SER A 556 -14.14 7.17 -29.54
N GLY A 557 -14.96 6.78 -30.52
CA GLY A 557 -14.69 5.63 -31.39
C GLY A 557 -14.84 4.27 -30.72
N VAL A 558 -15.55 4.20 -29.59
CA VAL A 558 -15.69 2.97 -28.80
C VAL A 558 -16.57 1.97 -29.53
N LYS A 559 -16.06 0.73 -29.61
CA LYS A 559 -16.77 -0.44 -30.15
C LYS A 559 -16.88 -1.60 -29.16
N TYR A 560 -16.11 -1.55 -28.08
CA TYR A 560 -16.09 -2.59 -27.06
C TYR A 560 -16.15 -1.95 -25.67
N ILE A 561 -17.08 -2.40 -24.84
CA ILE A 561 -17.20 -1.98 -23.44
C ILE A 561 -17.09 -3.21 -22.54
N ALA A 562 -16.28 -3.15 -21.49
CA ALA A 562 -16.29 -4.12 -20.39
C ALA A 562 -16.53 -3.45 -19.04
N ALA A 563 -17.63 -3.79 -18.37
CA ALA A 563 -17.95 -3.28 -17.04
C ALA A 563 -18.75 -4.31 -16.24
N PRO A 564 -18.75 -4.22 -14.90
CA PRO A 564 -19.68 -4.95 -14.07
C PRO A 564 -21.14 -4.64 -14.41
N SER A 565 -21.98 -5.66 -14.29
CA SER A 565 -23.44 -5.51 -14.19
C SER A 565 -23.84 -5.20 -12.74
N GLY A 566 -25.12 -4.96 -12.51
CA GLY A 566 -25.72 -4.69 -11.21
C GLY A 566 -26.36 -3.30 -11.08
N SER A 567 -26.51 -2.56 -12.17
CA SER A 567 -27.33 -1.34 -12.18
C SER A 567 -28.81 -1.70 -12.27
N GLN A 568 -29.68 -0.90 -11.65
CA GLN A 568 -31.12 -0.99 -11.91
C GLN A 568 -31.48 -0.65 -13.37
N ASN A 569 -30.57 0.03 -14.09
CA ASN A 569 -30.76 0.47 -15.47
C ASN A 569 -29.92 -0.31 -16.49
N ASP A 570 -29.41 -1.48 -16.13
CA ASP A 570 -28.55 -2.28 -17.01
C ASP A 570 -29.20 -2.57 -18.37
N SER A 571 -30.52 -2.86 -18.40
CA SER A 571 -31.25 -3.09 -19.66
C SER A 571 -31.15 -1.90 -20.62
N TYR A 572 -31.33 -0.67 -20.12
CA TYR A 572 -31.23 0.54 -20.95
C TYR A 572 -29.80 0.78 -21.44
N VAL A 573 -28.80 0.47 -20.61
CA VAL A 573 -27.38 0.56 -20.97
C VAL A 573 -27.07 -0.41 -22.11
N PHE A 574 -27.50 -1.67 -22.00
CA PHE A 574 -27.28 -2.68 -23.02
C PHE A 574 -28.02 -2.35 -24.31
N GLU A 575 -29.31 -1.99 -24.25
CA GLU A 575 -30.06 -1.55 -25.43
C GLU A 575 -29.41 -0.35 -26.13
N THR A 576 -28.81 0.57 -25.37
CA THR A 576 -28.10 1.72 -25.95
C THR A 576 -26.80 1.30 -26.61
N ALA A 577 -26.04 0.39 -26.00
CA ALA A 577 -24.83 -0.16 -26.60
C ALA A 577 -25.15 -0.85 -27.93
N GLU A 578 -26.21 -1.66 -27.96
CA GLU A 578 -26.68 -2.33 -29.18
C GLU A 578 -27.07 -1.34 -30.28
N LYS A 579 -27.85 -0.29 -29.95
CA LYS A 579 -28.24 0.77 -30.90
C LYS A 579 -27.05 1.53 -31.49
N LEU A 580 -25.93 1.58 -30.77
CA LEU A 580 -24.70 2.25 -31.21
C LEU A 580 -23.68 1.28 -31.82
N ASP A 581 -24.06 0.01 -32.02
CA ASP A 581 -23.18 -1.03 -32.53
C ASP A 581 -21.90 -1.15 -31.67
N ILE A 582 -22.11 -1.21 -30.35
CA ILE A 582 -21.08 -1.40 -29.33
C ILE A 582 -21.30 -2.75 -28.68
N THR A 583 -20.26 -3.58 -28.69
CA THR A 583 -20.29 -4.85 -27.97
C THR A 583 -20.08 -4.60 -26.48
N PHE A 584 -21.06 -4.99 -25.66
CA PHE A 584 -20.97 -4.90 -24.21
C PHE A 584 -20.62 -6.26 -23.63
N VAL A 585 -19.52 -6.31 -22.90
CA VAL A 585 -18.97 -7.48 -22.22
C VAL A 585 -19.19 -7.32 -20.73
N GLU A 586 -19.81 -8.30 -20.09
CA GLU A 586 -19.91 -8.33 -18.65
C GLU A 586 -18.56 -8.71 -18.04
N GLN A 587 -18.08 -7.86 -17.16
CA GLN A 587 -16.92 -8.12 -16.32
C GLN A 587 -17.42 -8.23 -14.87
N SER A 588 -17.65 -9.44 -14.37
CA SER A 588 -18.41 -9.70 -13.14
C SER A 588 -17.74 -9.24 -11.83
N ILE A 589 -16.60 -8.53 -11.89
CA ILE A 589 -15.76 -8.20 -10.73
C ILE A 589 -15.56 -6.69 -10.64
N ARG A 590 -15.99 -6.07 -9.55
CA ARG A 590 -15.64 -4.66 -9.29
C ARG A 590 -14.15 -4.52 -8.97
N LEU A 591 -13.54 -3.44 -9.43
CA LEU A 591 -12.10 -3.18 -9.32
C LEU A 591 -11.80 -1.89 -8.54
N PHE A 592 -12.52 -1.65 -7.44
CA PHE A 592 -12.23 -0.48 -6.61
C PHE A 592 -10.83 -0.54 -6.00
N HIS A 593 -10.14 0.61 -6.02
CA HIS A 593 -8.80 0.77 -5.47
C HIS A 593 -8.68 2.14 -4.78
N HIS A 594 -8.24 2.12 -3.52
CA HIS A 594 -8.12 3.29 -2.64
C HIS A 594 -6.86 3.20 -1.78
#